data_AF-A0ABD2X834-F1
#
_entry.id   AF-A0ABD2X834-F1
#
_cell.length_a   1.000
_cell.length_b   1.000
_cell.length_c   1.000
_cell.angle_alpha   90.00
_cell.angle_beta   90.00
_cell.angle_gamma   90.00
#
_symmetry.space_group_name_H-M   'P 1'
#
loop_
_entity.id
_entity.type
_entity.pdbx_description
1 polymer ?
#
loop_
_entity_poly.entity_id
_entity_poly.type
_entity_poly.pdbx_seq_one_letter_code
_entity_poly.pdbx_strand_id
1 'polypeptide(L)'
;MSKELEGKFFEFLHKPQIESNIFSSGIDFSDFDETGNCTIVIASSAPYSESYSKFHVLKNFKYVSEYLTNGSPCGIMSFITETHQNSSLALAVGTPCHLYIYKNMKPYFKFSLHPTSLQSTVNNVS
;
A
#
# COMPACT_ATOMS: atom_id res chain seq x y z
N MET A 1 5.00 -21.30 -40.92
CA MET A 1 3.81 -21.58 -40.09
C MET A 1 4.26 -21.67 -38.64
N SER A 2 4.43 -20.53 -37.98
CA SER A 2 4.63 -20.42 -36.54
C SER A 2 3.34 -19.83 -35.98
N LYS A 3 2.65 -20.59 -35.13
CA LYS A 3 1.48 -20.09 -34.40
C LYS A 3 2.00 -19.17 -33.30
N GLU A 4 1.86 -17.85 -33.48
CA GLU A 4 1.90 -16.93 -32.35
C GLU A 4 0.69 -17.20 -31.47
N LEU A 5 0.91 -17.39 -30.17
CA LEU A 5 -0.16 -17.22 -29.18
C LEU A 5 -0.51 -15.73 -29.15
N GLU A 6 -1.49 -15.31 -29.95
CA GLU A 6 -2.06 -13.97 -29.83
C GLU A 6 -2.73 -13.82 -28.45
N GLY A 7 -2.04 -13.14 -27.53
CA GLY A 7 -2.63 -12.72 -26.26
C GLY A 7 -3.74 -11.71 -26.51
N LYS A 8 -4.97 -12.02 -26.08
CA LYS A 8 -6.14 -11.12 -26.17
C LYS A 8 -6.09 -10.05 -25.08
N PHE A 9 -5.13 -9.14 -25.15
CA PHE A 9 -5.05 -7.98 -24.27
C PHE A 9 -5.26 -6.70 -25.08
N PHE A 10 -6.10 -5.81 -24.57
CA PHE A 10 -6.22 -4.45 -25.07
C PHE A 10 -5.39 -3.53 -24.19
N GLU A 11 -4.48 -2.78 -24.79
CA GLU A 11 -3.75 -1.73 -24.08
C GLU A 11 -4.68 -0.55 -23.81
N PHE A 12 -4.88 -0.22 -22.53
CA PHE A 12 -5.76 0.88 -22.12
C PHE A 12 -4.98 2.12 -21.68
N LEU A 13 -3.83 1.93 -21.02
CA LEU A 13 -3.00 3.03 -20.55
C LEU A 13 -1.53 2.60 -20.43
N HIS A 14 -0.64 3.38 -21.05
CA HIS A 14 0.81 3.21 -20.93
C HIS A 14 1.45 4.50 -20.42
N LYS A 15 2.02 4.45 -19.20
CA LYS A 15 2.70 5.58 -18.55
C LYS A 15 4.05 5.12 -17.97
N PRO A 16 5.15 5.29 -18.71
CA PRO A 16 6.46 4.76 -18.34
C PRO A 16 7.18 5.55 -17.24
N GLN A 17 6.57 6.60 -16.67
CA GLN A 17 7.26 7.59 -15.82
C GLN A 17 7.10 7.37 -14.30
N ILE A 18 6.45 6.31 -13.84
CA ILE A 18 6.38 6.03 -12.40
C ILE A 18 7.61 5.22 -12.00
N GLU A 19 8.74 5.90 -11.80
CA GLU A 19 9.92 5.31 -11.17
C GLU A 19 9.57 4.96 -9.72
N SER A 20 9.35 3.67 -9.46
CA SER A 20 8.87 3.25 -8.15
C SER A 20 9.30 1.81 -7.87
N ASN A 21 9.90 1.62 -6.70
CA ASN A 21 10.21 0.29 -6.19
C ASN A 21 8.92 -0.29 -5.59
N ILE A 22 8.08 -0.86 -6.46
CA ILE A 22 6.80 -1.46 -6.10
C ILE A 22 6.92 -2.98 -6.10
N PHE A 23 6.40 -3.59 -5.03
CA PHE A 23 6.08 -5.01 -5.01
C PHE A 23 4.57 -5.18 -5.17
N SER A 24 4.10 -6.34 -5.62
CA SER A 24 2.67 -6.60 -5.78
C SER A 24 1.86 -6.38 -4.50
N SER A 25 2.46 -6.58 -3.33
CA SER A 25 1.86 -6.27 -2.03
C SER A 25 1.64 -4.77 -1.78
N GLY A 26 2.29 -3.89 -2.55
CA GLY A 26 2.15 -2.44 -2.50
C GLY A 26 1.05 -1.90 -3.41
N ILE A 27 0.21 -2.74 -4.01
CA ILE A 27 -0.86 -2.31 -4.91
C ILE A 27 -2.21 -2.80 -4.38
N ASP A 28 -3.21 -1.92 -4.37
CA ASP A 28 -4.57 -2.22 -3.96
C ASP A 28 -5.61 -1.54 -4.85
N PHE A 29 -6.77 -2.18 -5.02
CA PHE A 29 -7.84 -1.79 -5.93
C PHE A 29 -9.18 -1.82 -5.20
N SER A 30 -9.67 -0.66 -4.77
CA SER A 30 -10.84 -0.60 -3.89
C SER A 30 -11.68 0.66 -4.05
N ASP A 31 -12.98 0.55 -3.74
CA ASP A 31 -13.91 1.67 -3.73
C ASP A 31 -13.97 2.30 -2.33
N PHE A 32 -13.05 3.22 -2.05
CA PHE A 32 -12.95 3.87 -0.73
C PHE A 32 -13.98 4.99 -0.51
N ASP A 33 -14.66 5.46 -1.56
CA ASP A 33 -15.64 6.55 -1.48
C ASP A 33 -17.09 6.10 -1.75
N GLU A 34 -17.31 4.80 -1.92
CA GLU A 34 -18.62 4.17 -2.15
C GLU A 34 -19.32 4.72 -3.41
N THR A 35 -18.55 5.19 -4.39
CA THR A 35 -19.10 5.74 -5.65
C THR A 35 -19.28 4.69 -6.73
N GLY A 36 -18.88 3.45 -6.48
CA GLY A 36 -18.79 2.37 -7.46
C GLY A 36 -17.55 2.46 -8.35
N ASN A 37 -16.67 3.45 -8.15
CA ASN A 37 -15.46 3.62 -8.93
C ASN A 37 -14.25 3.05 -8.20
N CYS A 38 -13.46 2.23 -8.90
CA CYS A 38 -12.23 1.70 -8.34
C CYS A 38 -11.18 2.80 -8.18
N THR A 39 -10.67 2.95 -6.97
CA THR A 39 -9.47 3.71 -6.66
C THR A 39 -8.28 2.75 -6.62
N ILE A 40 -7.21 3.12 -7.31
CA ILE A 40 -5.95 2.37 -7.31
C ILE A 40 -5.01 3.06 -6.32
N VAL A 41 -4.48 2.29 -5.37
CA VAL A 41 -3.45 2.75 -4.44
C VAL A 41 -2.16 2.03 -4.74
N ILE A 42 -1.06 2.79 -4.82
CA ILE A 42 0.26 2.27 -5.13
C ILE A 42 1.24 2.81 -4.08
N ALA A 43 1.69 1.94 -3.19
CA ALA A 43 2.74 2.21 -2.22
C ALA A 43 4.09 1.73 -2.76
N SER A 44 5.07 2.62 -2.73
CA SER A 44 6.42 2.34 -3.19
C SER A 44 7.44 2.67 -2.12
N SER A 45 8.50 1.87 -2.05
CA SER A 45 9.69 2.24 -1.29
C SER A 45 10.36 3.44 -1.94
N ALA A 46 11.02 4.27 -1.11
CA ALA A 46 11.74 5.44 -1.57
C ALA A 46 12.80 5.00 -2.60
N PRO A 47 12.86 5.62 -3.79
CA PRO A 47 14.03 5.47 -4.65
C PRO A 47 15.27 6.02 -3.94
N TYR A 48 16.46 5.61 -4.37
CA TYR A 48 17.73 6.06 -3.76
C TYR A 48 17.91 7.59 -3.74
N SER A 49 17.17 8.32 -4.57
CA SER A 49 17.15 9.77 -4.68
C SER A 49 16.24 10.48 -3.67
N GLU A 50 15.37 9.76 -2.95
CA GLU A 50 14.40 10.33 -2.02
C GLU A 50 14.58 9.81 -0.60
N SER A 51 14.38 10.67 0.40
CA SER A 51 14.52 10.31 1.82
C SER A 51 13.28 9.63 2.40
N TYR A 52 12.14 9.69 1.71
CA TYR A 52 10.85 9.24 2.21
C TYR A 52 10.14 8.37 1.19
N SER A 53 9.47 7.34 1.69
CA SER A 53 8.59 6.52 0.87
C SER A 53 7.23 7.19 0.76
N LYS A 54 6.45 6.81 -0.25
CA LYS A 54 5.15 7.41 -0.53
C LYS A 54 4.17 6.36 -1.05
N PHE A 55 2.88 6.67 -0.90
CA PHE A 55 1.85 6.01 -1.68
C PHE A 55 1.05 7.03 -2.49
N HIS A 56 0.67 6.61 -3.68
CA HIS A 56 -0.09 7.39 -4.64
C HIS A 56 -1.52 6.86 -4.73
N VAL A 57 -2.47 7.78 -4.92
CA VAL A 57 -3.88 7.47 -5.12
C VAL A 57 -4.26 7.89 -6.53
N LEU A 58 -4.79 6.94 -7.29
CA LEU A 58 -5.29 7.17 -8.63
C LEU A 58 -6.78 6.85 -8.66
N LYS A 59 -7.57 7.72 -9.28
CA LYS A 59 -8.99 7.50 -9.54
C LYS A 59 -9.23 7.65 -11.03
N ASN A 60 -10.01 6.76 -11.62
CA ASN A 60 -10.27 6.74 -13.07
C ASN A 60 -8.95 6.79 -13.89
N PHE A 61 -7.94 6.06 -13.43
CA PHE A 61 -6.59 6.01 -14.01
C PHE A 61 -5.85 7.36 -14.09
N LYS A 62 -6.32 8.35 -13.32
CA LYS A 62 -5.67 9.66 -13.18
C LYS A 62 -5.09 9.77 -11.78
N TYR A 63 -3.91 10.36 -11.72
CA TYR A 63 -3.27 10.70 -10.46
C TYR A 63 -4.11 11.74 -9.70
N VAL A 64 -4.37 11.50 -8.41
CA VAL A 64 -5.18 12.38 -7.56
C VAL A 64 -4.34 12.98 -6.43
N SER A 65 -3.63 12.13 -5.68
CA SER A 65 -2.86 12.57 -4.53
C SER A 65 -1.70 11.63 -4.19
N GLU A 66 -0.78 12.12 -3.37
CA GLU A 66 0.29 11.35 -2.74
C GLU A 66 0.33 11.60 -1.23
N TYR A 67 0.90 10.63 -0.52
CA TYR A 67 1.06 10.65 0.92
C TYR A 67 2.43 10.11 1.27
N LEU A 68 3.15 10.86 2.11
CA LEU A 68 4.41 10.40 2.68
C LEU A 68 4.15 9.31 3.71
N THR A 69 4.98 8.27 3.71
CA THR A 69 4.92 7.19 4.69
C THR A 69 6.08 7.29 5.68
N ASN A 70 5.77 7.01 6.94
CA ASN A 70 6.78 6.95 8.00
C ASN A 70 7.43 5.57 8.00
N GLY A 71 8.46 5.43 7.16
CA GLY A 71 9.16 4.18 6.87
C GLY A 71 8.76 3.58 5.53
N SER A 72 9.53 2.58 5.08
CA SER A 72 9.27 1.87 3.82
C SER A 72 8.03 0.98 3.96
N PRO A 73 7.02 1.12 3.08
CA PRO A 73 5.91 0.21 3.02
C PRO A 73 6.38 -1.22 2.73
N CYS A 74 5.84 -2.21 3.43
CA CYS A 74 6.03 -3.64 3.13
C CYS A 74 4.78 -4.28 2.49
N GLY A 75 3.62 -3.66 2.68
CA GLY A 75 2.37 -4.04 2.02
C GLY A 75 1.24 -3.09 2.36
N ILE A 76 0.20 -3.10 1.52
CA ILE A 76 -1.04 -2.36 1.73
C ILE A 76 -2.25 -3.28 1.55
N MET A 77 -3.37 -2.91 2.18
CA MET A 77 -4.62 -3.67 2.06
C MET A 77 -5.82 -2.79 2.42
N SER A 78 -6.87 -2.81 1.60
CA SER A 78 -8.18 -2.29 1.98
C SER A 78 -8.93 -3.29 2.86
N PHE A 79 -9.65 -2.78 3.86
CA PHE A 79 -10.49 -3.60 4.72
C PHE A 79 -11.68 -2.80 5.27
N ILE A 80 -12.73 -3.52 5.64
CA ILE A 80 -13.92 -2.95 6.28
C ILE A 80 -13.63 -2.79 7.77
N THR A 81 -13.86 -1.60 8.33
CA THR A 81 -13.55 -1.33 9.74
C THR A 81 -14.69 -1.67 10.69
N GLU A 82 -15.94 -1.63 10.23
CA GLU A 82 -17.14 -1.86 11.05
C GLU A 82 -18.12 -2.76 10.29
N THR A 83 -18.75 -3.70 10.99
CA THR A 83 -19.69 -4.68 10.39
C THR A 83 -21.12 -4.16 10.28
N HIS A 84 -21.40 -2.94 10.76
CA HIS A 84 -22.72 -2.32 10.69
C HIS A 84 -22.88 -1.52 9.38
N GLN A 85 -24.13 -1.28 8.95
CA GLN A 85 -24.45 -0.68 7.64
C GLN A 85 -23.71 0.65 7.39
N ASN A 86 -23.13 0.80 6.18
CA ASN A 86 -22.32 1.93 5.68
C ASN A 86 -20.91 2.12 6.29
N SER A 87 -20.14 1.04 6.47
CA SER A 87 -18.69 1.20 6.71
C SER A 87 -17.95 1.38 5.38
N SER A 88 -17.42 2.57 5.15
CA SER A 88 -16.46 2.78 4.07
C SER A 88 -15.19 1.94 4.30
N LEU A 89 -14.53 1.55 3.21
CA LEU A 89 -13.25 0.85 3.30
C LEU A 89 -12.19 1.78 3.89
N ALA A 90 -11.34 1.22 4.73
CA ALA A 90 -10.09 1.84 5.15
C ALA A 90 -8.91 1.19 4.44
N LEU A 91 -7.86 1.96 4.22
CA LEU A 91 -6.57 1.48 3.73
C LEU A 91 -5.63 1.25 4.91
N ALA A 92 -5.07 0.05 5.03
CA ALA A 92 -3.94 -0.22 5.89
C ALA A 92 -2.63 -0.12 5.10
N VAL A 93 -1.64 0.57 5.66
CA VAL A 93 -0.27 0.66 5.13
C VAL A 93 0.69 0.11 6.19
N GLY A 94 1.26 -1.05 5.91
CA GLY A 94 2.22 -1.73 6.78
C GLY A 94 3.64 -1.21 6.56
N THR A 95 4.35 -0.96 7.65
CA THR A 95 5.80 -0.75 7.69
C THR A 95 6.40 -1.72 8.73
N PRO A 96 7.75 -1.85 8.83
CA PRO A 96 8.36 -2.91 9.65
C PRO A 96 7.85 -3.04 11.10
N CYS A 97 7.48 -1.93 11.75
CA CYS A 97 7.01 -1.95 13.15
C CYS A 97 5.62 -1.33 13.35
N HIS A 98 4.96 -0.88 12.28
CA HIS A 98 3.74 -0.09 12.37
C HIS A 98 2.72 -0.46 11.31
N LEU A 99 1.45 -0.26 11.64
CA LEU A 99 0.34 -0.29 10.68
C LEU A 99 -0.38 1.06 10.72
N TYR A 100 -0.38 1.77 9.60
CA TYR A 100 -1.06 3.06 9.46
C TYR A 100 -2.40 2.83 8.78
N ILE A 101 -3.48 3.28 9.41
CA ILE A 101 -4.84 3.16 8.87
C ILE A 101 -5.29 4.51 8.35
N TYR A 102 -5.80 4.52 7.12
CA TYR A 102 -6.36 5.69 6.47
C TYR A 102 -7.85 5.45 6.20
N LYS A 103 -8.73 6.30 6.74
CA LYS A 103 -10.16 6.34 6.40
C LYS A 103 -10.40 7.50 5.44
N ASN A 104 -11.10 7.25 4.34
CA ASN A 104 -11.34 8.26 3.28
C ASN A 104 -10.05 8.97 2.84
N MET A 105 -8.94 8.21 2.73
CA MET A 105 -7.60 8.71 2.40
C MET A 105 -7.06 9.80 3.34
N LYS A 106 -7.49 9.77 4.60
CA LYS A 106 -6.95 10.62 5.68
C LYS A 106 -6.38 9.73 6.79
N PRO A 107 -5.24 10.10 7.40
CA PRO A 107 -4.70 9.37 8.55
C PRO A 107 -5.77 9.23 9.65
N TYR A 108 -5.99 8.01 10.12
CA TYR A 108 -7.03 7.71 11.12
C TYR A 108 -6.45 7.05 12.37
N PHE A 109 -5.63 6.02 12.21
CA PHE A 109 -5.08 5.27 13.33
C PHE A 109 -3.66 4.79 13.03
N LYS A 110 -2.85 4.61 14.09
CA LYS A 110 -1.52 4.01 14.01
C LYS A 110 -1.43 2.90 15.05
N PHE A 111 -1.21 1.68 14.59
CA PHE A 111 -0.85 0.55 15.44
C PHE A 111 0.67 0.40 15.45
N SER A 112 1.23 0.04 16.61
CA SER A 112 2.66 -0.26 16.79
C SER A 112 2.80 -1.67 17.34
N LEU A 113 3.70 -2.46 16.79
CA LEU A 113 4.01 -3.78 17.35
C LEU A 113 4.65 -3.63 18.74
N HIS A 114 4.31 -4.53 19.66
CA HIS A 114 4.95 -4.59 20.96
C HIS A 114 6.39 -5.11 20.81
N PRO A 115 7.40 -4.45 21.41
CA PRO A 115 8.76 -4.96 21.40
C PRO A 115 8.81 -6.31 22.10
N THR A 116 9.37 -7.33 21.45
CA THR A 116 9.68 -8.58 22.12
C THR A 116 10.93 -8.38 22.96
N SER A 117 10.87 -8.69 24.26
CA SER A 117 12.08 -8.72 25.09
C SER A 117 12.94 -9.90 24.64
N LEU A 118 14.14 -9.61 24.10
CA LEU A 118 15.17 -10.64 23.96
C LEU A 118 15.60 -11.06 25.36
N GLN A 119 15.28 -12.29 25.77
CA GLN A 119 15.97 -12.91 26.89
C GLN A 119 17.39 -13.24 26.42
N SER A 120 18.35 -12.36 26.69
CA SER A 120 19.76 -12.73 26.61
C SER A 120 20.06 -13.66 27.79
N THR A 121 20.14 -14.96 27.53
CA THR A 121 20.74 -15.89 28.48
C THR A 121 22.24 -15.59 28.53
N VAL A 122 22.63 -14.62 29.37
CA VAL A 122 24.04 -14.43 29.72
C VAL A 122 24.40 -15.59 30.65
N ASN A 123 24.83 -16.71 30.05
CA ASN A 123 25.49 -17.77 30.78
C ASN A 123 26.83 -17.21 31.27
N ASN A 124 26.85 -16.71 32.50
CA ASN A 124 28.08 -16.45 33.23
C ASN A 124 28.78 -17.80 33.44
N VAL A 125 29.71 -18.13 32.55
CA VAL A 125 30.69 -19.19 32.80
C VAL A 125 31.72 -18.60 33.76
N SER A 126 31.56 -18.97 35.03
CA SER A 126 32.54 -18.81 36.11
C SER A 126 33.75 -19.71 35.90
#